data_AF-A0A8J3XLG6-F1
#
_entry.id   AF-A0A8J3XLG6-F1
#
_cell.length_a   1.000
_cell.length_b   1.000
_cell.length_c   1.000
_cell.angle_alpha   90.00
_cell.angle_beta   90.00
_cell.angle_gamma   90.00
#
_symmetry.space_group_name_H-M   'P 1'
#
loop_
_entity.id
_entity.type
_entity.pdbx_description
1 polymer ?
#
loop_
_entity_poly.entity_id
_entity_poly.type
_entity_poly.pdbx_seq_one_letter_code
_entity_poly.pdbx_strand_id
1 'polypeptide(L)'
;MPDGWQWDGTLFQGSAAYCERGRLPYAPGFAETLATALGLDGRGRLLDVGCGPGTVTLALARFFTEAVGIDPDEEMLAEAERQAKRRGATGAR
;
A
#
# COMPACT_ATOMS: atom_id res chain seq x y z
N MET A 1 16.63 -1.21 17.55
CA MET A 1 16.23 -2.63 17.55
C MET A 1 17.00 -3.33 18.66
N PRO A 2 16.40 -4.20 19.47
CA PRO A 2 17.14 -4.99 20.45
C PRO A 2 18.18 -5.86 19.74
N ASP A 3 19.34 -6.08 20.38
CA ASP A 3 20.41 -6.90 19.82
C ASP A 3 19.91 -8.32 19.49
N GLY A 4 20.25 -8.80 18.30
CA GLY A 4 19.87 -10.14 17.83
C GLY A 4 18.47 -10.28 17.25
N TRP A 5 17.71 -9.19 17.12
CA TRP A 5 16.39 -9.24 16.46
C TRP A 5 16.50 -9.62 14.98
N GLN A 6 15.69 -10.59 14.56
CA GLN A 6 15.53 -11.00 13.16
C GLN A 6 14.04 -10.97 12.79
N TRP A 7 13.75 -10.61 11.54
CA TRP A 7 12.40 -10.69 11.00
C TRP A 7 12.02 -12.16 10.75
N ASP A 8 10.88 -12.58 11.27
CA ASP A 8 10.27 -13.86 10.95
C ASP A 8 9.36 -13.69 9.73
N GLY A 9 9.81 -14.16 8.57
CA GLY A 9 9.06 -14.12 7.31
C GLY A 9 7.79 -14.96 7.33
N THR A 10 7.60 -15.85 8.31
CA THR A 10 6.40 -16.71 8.41
C THR A 10 5.28 -16.10 9.25
N LEU A 11 5.53 -14.97 9.93
CA LEU A 11 4.61 -14.35 10.89
C LEU A 11 3.22 -14.06 10.31
N PHE A 12 3.13 -13.78 9.01
CA PHE A 12 1.89 -13.44 8.29
C PHE A 12 1.58 -14.37 7.12
N GLN A 13 2.28 -15.49 7.00
CA GLN A 13 2.13 -16.42 5.87
C GLN A 13 0.66 -16.88 5.71
N GLY A 14 0.14 -16.80 4.47
CA GLY A 14 -1.23 -17.17 4.14
C GLY A 14 -2.29 -16.14 4.54
N SER A 15 -1.91 -15.01 5.16
CA SER A 15 -2.85 -13.99 5.60
C SER A 15 -3.25 -13.00 4.48
N ALA A 16 -2.46 -12.90 3.41
CA ALA A 16 -2.65 -11.89 2.36
C ALA A 16 -4.05 -11.91 1.74
N ALA A 17 -4.57 -13.11 1.41
CA ALA A 17 -5.92 -13.28 0.86
C ALA A 17 -7.04 -12.81 1.81
N TYR A 18 -6.78 -12.80 3.11
CA TYR A 18 -7.73 -12.37 4.13
C TYR A 18 -7.63 -10.88 4.44
N CYS A 19 -6.52 -10.21 4.10
CA CYS A 19 -6.34 -8.80 4.42
C CYS A 19 -7.38 -7.90 3.72
N GLU A 20 -7.72 -8.17 2.45
CA GLU A 20 -8.78 -7.44 1.74
C GLU A 20 -10.17 -7.75 2.31
N ARG A 21 -10.43 -9.01 2.70
CA ARG A 21 -11.76 -9.46 3.14
C ARG A 21 -12.06 -9.15 4.61
N GLY A 22 -11.02 -9.11 5.44
CA GLY A 22 -11.12 -8.93 6.89
C GLY A 22 -11.02 -7.48 7.36
N ARG A 23 -10.67 -6.54 6.48
CA ARG A 23 -10.56 -5.12 6.81
C ARG A 23 -11.73 -4.32 6.24
N LEU A 24 -12.24 -3.38 7.03
CA LEU A 24 -13.18 -2.40 6.52
C LEU A 24 -12.50 -1.53 5.45
N PRO A 25 -13.22 -1.15 4.38
CA PRO A 25 -12.69 -0.21 3.42
C PRO A 25 -12.48 1.16 4.10
N TYR A 26 -11.51 1.92 3.60
CA TYR A 26 -11.41 3.34 3.95
C TYR A 26 -12.69 4.07 3.53
N ALA A 27 -13.02 5.13 4.28
CA ALA A 27 -14.19 5.94 3.99
C ALA A 27 -14.15 6.50 2.55
N PRO A 28 -15.30 6.65 1.87
CA PRO A 28 -15.37 7.36 0.61
C PRO A 28 -14.72 8.74 0.72
N GLY A 29 -13.87 9.10 -0.25
CA GLY A 29 -13.15 10.38 -0.25
C GLY A 29 -11.87 10.41 0.59
N PHE A 30 -11.43 9.28 1.17
CA PHE A 30 -10.20 9.22 1.98
C PHE A 30 -8.98 9.80 1.25
N ALA A 31 -8.75 9.38 0.01
CA ALA A 31 -7.58 9.80 -0.76
C ALA A 31 -7.64 11.30 -1.11
N GLU A 32 -8.81 11.79 -1.51
CA GLU A 32 -9.06 13.21 -1.81
C GLU A 32 -8.90 14.09 -0.56
N THR A 33 -9.36 13.61 0.59
CA THR A 33 -9.22 14.30 1.87
C THR A 33 -7.75 14.44 2.24
N LEU A 34 -6.97 13.36 2.12
CA LEU A 34 -5.54 13.39 2.40
C LEU A 34 -4.80 14.30 1.41
N ALA A 35 -5.13 14.23 0.13
CA ALA A 35 -4.55 15.09 -0.90
C ALA A 35 -4.79 16.57 -0.62
N THR A 36 -6.01 16.92 -0.20
CA THR A 36 -6.37 18.30 0.17
C THR A 36 -5.60 18.76 1.41
N ALA A 37 -5.59 17.94 2.47
CA ALA A 37 -4.93 18.29 3.73
C ALA A 37 -3.42 18.47 3.60
N LEU A 38 -2.78 17.70 2.71
CA LEU A 38 -1.35 17.76 2.45
C LEU A 38 -0.97 18.72 1.31
N GLY A 39 -1.94 19.33 0.63
CA GLY A 39 -1.70 20.18 -0.53
C GLY A 39 -1.02 19.45 -1.69
N LEU A 40 -1.38 18.18 -1.91
CA LEU A 40 -0.81 17.38 -3.00
C LEU A 40 -1.27 17.91 -4.35
N ASP A 41 -0.32 18.07 -5.26
CA ASP A 41 -0.53 18.67 -6.58
C ASP A 41 -0.13 17.73 -7.73
N GLY A 42 0.01 16.43 -7.45
CA GLY A 42 0.47 15.44 -8.42
C GLY A 42 1.99 15.33 -8.52
N ARG A 43 2.75 16.19 -7.84
CA ARG A 43 4.22 16.15 -7.84
C ARG A 43 4.76 15.38 -6.64
N GLY A 44 6.04 15.01 -6.72
CA GLY A 44 6.74 14.33 -5.63
C GLY A 44 6.51 12.82 -5.63
N ARG A 45 6.99 12.17 -4.57
CA ARG A 45 7.04 10.71 -4.46
C ARG A 45 6.45 10.26 -3.13
N LEU A 46 5.64 9.20 -3.16
CA LEU A 46 5.12 8.53 -1.98
C LEU A 46 5.95 7.28 -1.67
N LEU A 47 6.30 7.10 -0.41
CA LEU A 47 6.77 5.83 0.14
C LEU A 47 5.77 5.35 1.18
N ASP A 48 5.19 4.18 0.96
CA ASP A 48 4.23 3.53 1.85
C ASP A 48 4.90 2.31 2.52
N VAL A 49 5.14 2.41 3.82
CA VAL A 49 5.90 1.41 4.60
C VAL A 49 4.92 0.48 5.32
N GLY A 50 5.00 -0.82 5.01
CA GLY A 50 3.98 -1.79 5.39
C GLY A 50 2.72 -1.63 4.53
N CYS A 51 2.92 -1.54 3.21
CA CYS A 51 1.85 -1.23 2.26
C CYS A 51 0.77 -2.32 2.18
N GLY A 52 1.07 -3.53 2.66
CA GLY A 52 0.18 -4.69 2.57
C GLY A 52 -0.24 -4.94 1.11
N PRO A 53 -1.54 -5.20 0.85
CA PRO A 53 -2.06 -5.41 -0.51
C PRO A 53 -2.20 -4.10 -1.33
N GLY A 54 -1.51 -3.02 -0.94
CA GLY A 54 -1.48 -1.76 -1.67
C GLY A 54 -2.74 -0.91 -1.55
N THR A 55 -3.63 -1.17 -0.58
CA THR A 55 -4.93 -0.47 -0.46
C THR A 55 -4.78 1.06 -0.43
N VAL A 56 -3.83 1.57 0.35
CA VAL A 56 -3.54 3.01 0.47
C VAL A 56 -2.66 3.49 -0.66
N THR A 57 -1.56 2.78 -0.92
CA THR A 57 -0.61 3.10 -2.01
C THR A 57 -1.32 3.35 -3.34
N LEU A 58 -2.21 2.44 -3.74
CA LEU A 58 -2.94 2.52 -5.01
C LEU A 58 -4.01 3.61 -5.01
N ALA A 59 -4.63 3.90 -3.86
CA ALA A 59 -5.60 4.98 -3.75
C ALA A 59 -4.94 6.36 -3.88
N LEU A 60 -3.70 6.49 -3.39
CA LEU A 60 -2.95 7.74 -3.41
C LEU A 60 -2.09 7.92 -4.65
N ALA A 61 -1.80 6.85 -5.42
CA ALA A 61 -0.86 6.87 -6.54
C ALA A 61 -1.06 8.04 -7.51
N ARG A 62 -2.31 8.39 -7.83
CA ARG A 62 -2.63 9.47 -8.79
C ARG A 62 -2.26 10.89 -8.31
N PHE A 63 -1.96 11.06 -7.02
CA PHE A 63 -1.59 12.35 -6.44
C PHE A 63 -0.07 12.56 -6.36
N PHE A 64 0.71 11.62 -6.87
CA PHE A 64 2.18 11.66 -6.89
C PHE A 64 2.69 11.34 -8.29
N THR A 65 3.94 11.70 -8.55
CA THR A 65 4.66 11.29 -9.76
C THR A 65 5.00 9.79 -9.71
N GLU A 66 5.20 9.28 -8.51
CA GLU A 66 5.53 7.89 -8.25
C GLU A 66 5.12 7.50 -6.83
N ALA A 67 4.47 6.35 -6.68
CA ALA A 67 4.19 5.72 -5.40
C ALA A 67 4.95 4.40 -5.30
N VAL A 68 5.65 4.22 -4.17
CA VAL A 68 6.42 3.00 -3.86
C VAL A 68 5.84 2.38 -2.60
N GLY A 69 5.32 1.17 -2.70
CA GLY A 69 4.95 0.34 -1.56
C GLY A 69 6.11 -0.57 -1.15
N ILE A 70 6.35 -0.70 0.14
CA ILE A 70 7.22 -1.76 0.68
C ILE A 70 6.48 -2.54 1.75
N ASP A 71 6.61 -3.85 1.72
CA ASP A 71 6.10 -4.76 2.74
C ASP A 71 7.08 -5.92 2.90
N PRO A 72 7.35 -6.39 4.13
CA PRO A 72 8.21 -7.56 4.32
C PRO A 72 7.53 -8.89 3.89
N ASP A 73 6.22 -8.91 3.68
CA ASP A 73 5.48 -10.09 3.22
C ASP A 73 5.34 -10.10 1.70
N GLU A 74 5.99 -11.06 1.04
CA GLU A 74 5.94 -11.22 -0.42
C GLU A 74 4.53 -11.55 -0.93
N GLU A 75 3.69 -12.24 -0.14
CA GLU A 75 2.31 -12.53 -0.54
C GLU A 75 1.46 -11.25 -0.56
N MET A 76 1.74 -10.30 0.34
CA MET A 76 1.11 -8.97 0.33
C MET A 76 1.49 -8.18 -0.91
N LEU A 77 2.78 -8.18 -1.28
CA LEU A 77 3.25 -7.51 -2.50
C LEU A 77 2.63 -8.14 -3.76
N ALA A 78 2.55 -9.47 -3.81
CA ALA A 78 1.88 -10.16 -4.92
C ALA A 78 0.39 -9.78 -5.03
N GLU A 79 -0.31 -9.57 -3.91
CA GLU A 79 -1.68 -9.04 -3.92
C GLU A 79 -1.71 -7.58 -4.37
N ALA A 80 -0.79 -6.74 -3.90
CA ALA A 80 -0.69 -5.34 -4.34
C ALA A 80 -0.53 -5.22 -5.86
N GLU A 81 0.31 -6.07 -6.47
CA GLU A 81 0.45 -6.12 -7.93
C GLU A 81 -0.83 -6.54 -8.65
N ARG A 82 -1.54 -7.55 -8.12
CA ARG A 82 -2.86 -7.98 -8.66
C ARG A 82 -3.87 -6.85 -8.59
N GLN A 83 -3.91 -6.13 -7.47
CA GLN A 83 -4.78 -4.98 -7.25
C GLN A 83 -4.45 -3.84 -8.20
N ALA A 84 -3.17 -3.53 -8.39
CA ALA A 84 -2.70 -2.50 -9.31
C ALA A 84 -3.19 -2.79 -10.74
N LYS A 85 -2.99 -4.03 -11.21
CA LYS A 85 -3.48 -4.50 -12.52
C LYS A 85 -5.00 -4.39 -12.64
N ARG A 86 -5.74 -4.84 -11.62
CA ARG A 86 -7.21 -4.79 -11.60
C ARG A 86 -7.77 -3.36 -11.67
N ARG A 87 -7.08 -2.40 -11.04
CA ARG A 87 -7.48 -0.98 -11.01
C ARG A 87 -6.93 -0.16 -12.18
N GLY A 88 -6.06 -0.74 -13.02
CA GLY A 88 -5.33 0.01 -14.04
C GLY A 88 -4.46 1.14 -13.44
N ALA A 89 -3.99 0.96 -12.20
CA ALA A 89 -3.18 1.95 -11.52
C ALA A 89 -1.82 2.05 -12.21
N THR A 90 -1.47 3.26 -12.66
CA THR A 90 -0.16 3.59 -13.23
C THR A 90 0.63 4.42 -12.24
N GLY A 91 1.97 4.33 -12.28
CA GLY A 91 2.85 5.08 -11.38
C GLY A 91 2.96 4.53 -9.95
N ALA A 92 2.39 3.35 -9.67
CA ALA A 92 2.60 2.61 -8.43
C ALA A 92 3.51 1.39 -8.69
N ARG A 93 4.49 1.16 -7.81
CA ARG A 93 5.33 -0.05 -7.79
C ARG A 93 5.52 -0.57 -6.37
#